data_AF-A0A7S3TD21-F1
#
_entry.id   AF-A0A7S3TD21-F1
#
_cell.length_a   1.000
_cell.length_b   1.000
_cell.length_c   1.000
_cell.angle_alpha   90.00
_cell.angle_beta   90.00
_cell.angle_gamma   90.00
#
_symmetry.space_group_name_H-M   'P 1'
#
loop_
_entity.id
_entity.type
_entity.pdbx_description
1 polymer ?
#
loop_
_entity_poly.entity_id
_entity_poly.type
_entity_poly.pdbx_seq_one_letter_code
_entity_poly.pdbx_strand_id
1 'polypeptide(L)'
;GSGHIGKMIFSAGTTQLAVVAYVPEAKQAECSCKEWLEAVLGLFGGKVVSAAKDVCAGSVQANPDKNVFPLKIREPMILEANNFLRKKGLFPEDNDDDDDEMVFGDDD
;
A
#
# COMPACT_ATOMS: atom_id res chain seq x y z
N GLY A 1 18.34 -2.48 0.67
CA GLY A 1 17.22 -3.09 -0.09
C GLY A 1 15.95 -3.08 0.73
N SER A 2 14.81 -2.64 0.17
CA SER A 2 13.55 -2.38 0.91
C SER A 2 12.75 -3.63 1.34
N GLY A 3 13.40 -4.77 1.53
CA GLY A 3 12.76 -6.03 1.96
C GLY A 3 12.27 -5.99 3.41
N HIS A 4 12.84 -5.13 4.25
CA HIS A 4 12.49 -5.00 5.67
C HIS A 4 11.33 -4.03 5.94
N ILE A 5 10.77 -3.44 4.87
CA ILE A 5 9.73 -2.42 4.95
C ILE A 5 8.46 -2.97 4.29
N GLY A 6 7.35 -2.91 5.03
CA GLY A 6 6.03 -3.24 4.49
C GLY A 6 5.64 -2.24 3.40
N LYS A 7 5.12 -2.73 2.28
CA LYS A 7 4.78 -1.89 1.12
C LYS A 7 3.46 -2.33 0.52
N MET A 8 2.67 -1.38 0.04
CA MET A 8 1.45 -1.64 -0.70
C MET A 8 1.55 -1.02 -2.09
N ILE A 9 1.41 -1.86 -3.11
CA ILE A 9 1.54 -1.49 -4.52
C ILE A 9 0.15 -1.42 -5.13
N PHE A 10 -0.13 -0.32 -5.82
CA PHE A 10 -1.40 -0.06 -6.48
C PHE A 10 -1.19 0.03 -7.99
N SER A 11 -1.90 -0.80 -8.73
CA SER A 11 -1.90 -0.81 -10.19
C SER A 11 -3.31 -0.50 -10.70
N ALA A 12 -3.53 0.73 -11.12
CA ALA A 12 -4.80 1.16 -11.69
C ALA A 12 -4.85 0.86 -13.19
N GLY A 13 -5.72 -0.08 -13.59
CA GLY A 13 -6.06 -0.34 -14.98
C GLY A 13 -7.35 0.38 -15.40
N THR A 14 -7.80 0.13 -16.62
CA THR A 14 -9.06 0.69 -17.15
C THR A 14 -10.30 0.03 -16.55
N THR A 15 -10.23 -1.27 -16.25
CA THR A 15 -11.37 -2.07 -15.76
C THR A 15 -11.31 -2.40 -14.27
N GLN A 16 -10.10 -2.41 -13.69
CA GLN A 16 -9.89 -2.74 -12.29
C GLN A 16 -8.64 -2.07 -11.73
N LEU A 17 -8.61 -1.88 -10.42
CA LEU A 17 -7.43 -1.53 -9.65
C LEU A 17 -6.95 -2.79 -8.92
N ALA A 18 -5.72 -3.21 -9.17
CA ALA A 18 -5.06 -4.27 -8.40
C ALA A 18 -4.24 -3.68 -7.26
N VAL A 19 -4.32 -4.29 -6.09
CA VAL A 19 -3.59 -3.90 -4.89
C VAL A 19 -2.81 -5.10 -4.38
N VAL A 20 -1.53 -4.92 -4.09
CA VAL A 20 -0.69 -5.95 -3.47
C VAL A 20 -0.04 -5.38 -2.23
N ALA A 21 -0.36 -5.95 -1.08
CA ALA A 21 0.25 -5.62 0.21
C ALA A 21 1.31 -6.66 0.55
N TYR A 22 2.51 -6.21 0.88
CA TYR A 22 3.60 -7.01 1.40
C TYR A 22 3.94 -6.55 2.81
N VAL A 23 4.03 -7.50 3.74
CA VAL A 23 4.51 -7.26 5.10
C VAL A 23 5.63 -8.25 5.42
N PRO A 24 6.84 -7.75 5.76
CA PRO A 24 7.95 -8.61 6.14
C PRO A 24 7.66 -9.36 7.43
N GLU A 25 8.22 -10.57 7.57
CA GLU A 25 7.94 -11.46 8.72
C GLU A 25 8.18 -10.80 10.08
N ALA A 26 9.21 -9.96 10.18
CA ALA A 26 9.52 -9.19 11.40
C ALA A 26 8.40 -8.24 11.86
N LYS A 27 7.54 -7.76 10.93
CA LYS A 27 6.44 -6.82 11.22
C LYS A 27 5.06 -7.48 11.20
N GLN A 28 4.97 -8.77 10.87
CA GLN A 28 3.69 -9.50 10.81
C GLN A 28 2.99 -9.62 12.16
N ALA A 29 3.75 -9.53 13.27
CA ALA A 29 3.18 -9.49 14.61
C ALA A 29 2.37 -8.21 14.89
N GLU A 30 2.70 -7.11 14.23
CA GLU A 30 2.10 -5.79 14.46
C GLU A 30 1.04 -5.46 13.39
N CYS A 31 1.24 -5.95 12.17
CA CYS A 31 0.34 -5.73 11.03
C CYS A 31 0.29 -6.95 10.12
N SER A 32 -0.90 -7.54 9.93
CA SER A 32 -1.10 -8.56 8.90
C SER A 32 -1.27 -7.92 7.52
N CYS A 33 -0.66 -8.51 6.48
CA CYS A 33 -0.90 -8.06 5.10
C CYS A 33 -2.38 -8.15 4.73
N LYS A 34 -3.09 -9.12 5.32
CA LYS A 34 -4.50 -9.36 5.04
C LYS A 34 -5.36 -8.26 5.63
N GLU A 35 -5.17 -7.95 6.91
CA GLU A 35 -5.94 -6.90 7.59
C GLU A 35 -5.71 -5.52 6.94
N TRP A 36 -4.46 -5.21 6.61
CA TRP A 36 -4.13 -3.95 5.95
C TRP A 36 -4.80 -3.85 4.57
N LEU A 37 -4.74 -4.93 3.78
CA LEU A 37 -5.39 -4.98 2.47
C LEU A 37 -6.91 -4.92 2.58
N GLU A 38 -7.53 -5.67 3.49
CA GLU A 38 -8.98 -5.71 3.70
C GLU A 38 -9.52 -4.35 4.14
N ALA A 39 -8.80 -3.64 5.03
CA ALA A 39 -9.18 -2.30 5.47
C ALA A 39 -9.25 -1.31 4.29
N VAL A 40 -8.26 -1.35 3.40
CA VAL A 40 -8.20 -0.46 2.24
C VAL A 40 -9.23 -0.85 1.19
N LEU A 41 -9.37 -2.14 0.88
CA LEU A 41 -10.34 -2.62 -0.11
C LEU A 41 -11.80 -2.40 0.33
N GLY A 42 -12.09 -2.55 1.62
CA GLY A 42 -13.45 -2.42 2.17
C GLY A 42 -14.08 -1.05 1.92
N LEU A 43 -13.27 0.01 1.90
CA LEU A 43 -13.72 1.39 1.65
C LEU A 43 -14.21 1.60 0.21
N PHE A 44 -13.68 0.84 -0.75
CA PHE A 44 -13.94 1.02 -2.18
C PHE A 44 -14.71 -0.15 -2.79
N GLY A 45 -15.20 -1.09 -1.98
CA GLY A 45 -15.91 -2.29 -2.44
C GLY A 45 -15.02 -3.29 -3.16
N GLY A 46 -13.74 -3.34 -2.80
CA GLY A 46 -12.78 -4.31 -3.31
C GLY A 46 -12.93 -5.69 -2.70
N LYS A 47 -12.24 -6.67 -3.31
CA LYS A 47 -12.18 -8.05 -2.85
C LYS A 47 -10.75 -8.54 -2.79
N VAL A 48 -10.45 -9.37 -1.80
CA VAL A 48 -9.17 -10.08 -1.74
C VAL A 48 -9.18 -11.18 -2.79
N VAL A 49 -8.15 -11.25 -3.62
CA VAL A 49 -7.98 -12.22 -4.71
C VAL A 49 -7.01 -13.33 -4.29
N SER A 50 -6.01 -12.98 -3.48
CA SER A 50 -5.03 -13.91 -2.94
C SER A 50 -4.60 -13.45 -1.54
N ALA A 51 -4.41 -14.38 -0.62
CA ALA A 51 -3.88 -14.10 0.70
C ALA A 51 -2.79 -15.14 1.01
N ALA A 52 -1.57 -14.67 1.20
CA ALA A 52 -0.47 -15.45 1.77
C ALA A 52 -0.01 -14.81 3.08
N LYS A 53 0.98 -15.44 3.73
CA LYS A 53 1.51 -14.98 5.02
C LYS A 53 2.22 -13.62 4.89
N ASP A 54 3.00 -13.46 3.82
CA ASP A 54 3.86 -12.29 3.61
C ASP A 54 3.29 -11.32 2.58
N VAL A 55 2.53 -11.84 1.61
CA VAL A 55 1.95 -11.07 0.49
C VAL A 55 0.47 -11.36 0.38
N CYS A 56 -0.32 -10.30 0.29
CA CYS A 56 -1.75 -10.36 0.05
C CYS A 56 -2.08 -9.53 -1.19
N ALA A 57 -2.95 -10.03 -2.07
CA ALA A 57 -3.37 -9.33 -3.28
C ALA A 57 -4.88 -9.22 -3.35
N GLY A 58 -5.38 -8.09 -3.83
CA GLY A 58 -6.80 -7.85 -4.02
C GLY A 58 -7.06 -6.96 -5.23
N SER A 59 -8.34 -6.80 -5.56
CA SER A 59 -8.75 -5.92 -6.64
C SER A 59 -10.05 -5.20 -6.35
N VAL A 60 -10.15 -3.99 -6.88
CA VAL A 60 -11.37 -3.18 -6.93
C VAL A 60 -11.80 -3.10 -8.39
N GLN A 61 -13.02 -3.56 -8.70
CA GLN A 61 -13.55 -3.40 -10.05
C GLN A 61 -14.09 -1.99 -10.26
N ALA A 62 -13.90 -1.45 -11.46
CA ALA A 62 -14.53 -0.19 -11.83
C ALA A 62 -16.04 -0.34 -11.75
N ASN A 63 -16.69 0.57 -11.02
CA ASN A 63 -18.13 0.63 -10.88
C ASN A 63 -18.59 2.07 -11.13
N PRO A 64 -19.00 2.40 -12.37
CA PRO A 64 -19.43 3.76 -12.72
C PRO A 64 -20.68 4.18 -11.94
N ASP A 65 -21.60 3.26 -11.64
CA ASP A 65 -22.81 3.53 -10.85
C ASP A 65 -22.49 4.00 -9.43
N LYS A 66 -21.38 3.52 -8.86
CA LYS A 66 -20.88 3.92 -7.53
C LYS A 66 -19.77 4.97 -7.58
N ASN A 67 -19.51 5.58 -8.75
CA ASN A 67 -18.40 6.51 -8.96
C ASN A 67 -17.01 5.92 -8.63
N VAL A 68 -16.86 4.61 -8.69
CA VAL A 68 -15.61 3.90 -8.44
C VAL A 68 -14.85 3.75 -9.76
N PHE A 69 -13.90 4.63 -10.00
CA PHE A 69 -13.01 4.56 -11.17
C PHE A 69 -11.57 4.31 -10.71
N PRO A 70 -10.90 3.22 -11.11
CA PRO A 70 -9.56 2.86 -10.66
C PRO A 70 -8.57 4.04 -10.64
N LEU A 71 -8.57 4.84 -11.69
CA LEU A 71 -7.69 6.01 -11.79
C LEU A 71 -8.00 7.11 -10.76
N LYS A 72 -9.27 7.31 -10.40
CA LYS A 72 -9.70 8.29 -9.40
C LYS A 72 -9.56 7.78 -7.97
N ILE A 73 -9.81 6.49 -7.75
CA ILE A 73 -9.77 5.90 -6.40
C ILE A 73 -8.35 5.51 -5.97
N ARG A 74 -7.38 5.48 -6.89
CA ARG A 74 -5.98 5.14 -6.59
C ARG A 74 -5.38 6.03 -5.51
N GLU A 75 -5.44 7.35 -5.70
CA GLU A 75 -4.89 8.33 -4.74
C GLU A 75 -5.53 8.23 -3.35
N PRO A 76 -6.88 8.23 -3.21
CA PRO A 76 -7.49 8.09 -1.89
C PRO A 76 -7.25 6.70 -1.27
N MET A 77 -7.10 5.63 -2.06
CA MET A 77 -6.72 4.32 -1.54
C MET A 77 -5.31 4.30 -0.94
N ILE A 78 -4.34 4.96 -1.60
CA ILE A 78 -2.97 5.08 -1.08
C ILE A 78 -2.97 5.85 0.24
N LEU A 79 -3.72 6.95 0.30
CA LEU A 79 -3.83 7.77 1.50
C LEU A 79 -4.45 6.98 2.66
N GLU A 80 -5.51 6.21 2.40
CA GLU A 80 -6.14 5.36 3.41
C GLU A 80 -5.24 4.20 3.87
N ALA A 81 -4.45 3.62 2.96
CA ALA A 81 -3.45 2.62 3.32
C ALA A 81 -2.38 3.18 4.26
N ASN A 82 -1.91 4.40 4.00
CA ASN A 82 -0.97 5.09 4.89
C ASN A 82 -1.63 5.48 6.22
N ASN A 83 -2.86 5.97 6.21
CA ASN A 83 -3.62 6.29 7.41
C ASN A 83 -3.82 5.06 8.32
N PHE A 84 -4.05 3.88 7.74
CA PHE A 84 -4.12 2.63 8.50
C PHE A 84 -2.83 2.35 9.28
N LEU A 85 -1.67 2.52 8.64
CA LEU A 85 -0.37 2.35 9.30
C LEU A 85 -0.10 3.45 10.34
N ARG A 86 -0.44 4.71 10.04
CA ARG A 86 -0.30 5.85 10.96
C ARG A 86 -1.10 5.63 12.24
N LYS A 87 -2.34 5.15 12.13
CA LYS A 87 -3.19 4.81 13.29
C LYS A 87 -2.60 3.69 14.15
N LYS A 88 -1.81 2.79 13.56
CA LYS A 88 -1.09 1.73 14.27
C LYS A 88 0.28 2.17 14.80
N GLY A 89 0.74 3.40 14.51
CA GLY A 89 2.10 3.84 14.83
C GLY A 89 3.19 3.14 14.02
N LEU A 90 2.82 2.50 12.90
CA LEU A 90 3.73 1.71 12.05
C LEU A 90 4.19 2.46 10.80
N PHE A 91 3.76 3.70 10.67
CA PHE A 91 4.25 4.61 9.64
C PHE A 91 5.33 5.47 10.28
N PRO A 92 6.53 5.61 9.67
CA PRO A 92 7.54 6.50 10.20
C PRO A 92 6.94 7.91 10.32
N GLU A 93 6.99 8.48 11.52
CA GLU A 93 6.74 9.91 11.68
C GLU A 93 7.83 10.64 10.89
N ASP A 94 7.49 11.74 10.19
CA ASP A 94 8.45 12.59 9.47
C ASP A 94 9.50 13.14 10.46
N ASN A 95 10.46 12.31 10.83
CA ASN A 95 11.66 12.69 11.53
C ASN A 95 12.77 12.51 10.50
N ASP A 96 13.11 13.62 9.85
CA ASP A 96 14.27 13.84 8.99
C ASP A 96 15.50 13.05 9.46
N ASP A 97 15.76 11.87 8.88
CA ASP A 97 17.07 11.20 8.99
C ASP A 97 17.22 10.07 7.94
N ASP A 98 16.81 10.33 6.69
CA ASP A 98 17.48 9.69 5.55
C ASP A 98 18.48 10.71 4.99
N ASP A 99 19.63 10.74 5.65
CA ASP A 99 20.97 11.08 5.16
C ASP A 99 21.29 10.23 3.90
N ASP A 100 20.46 10.30 2.86
CA ASP A 100 20.78 9.76 1.53
C ASP A 100 21.69 10.79 0.82
N GLU A 101 22.94 10.78 1.26
CA GLU A 101 24.17 10.96 0.49
C GLU A 101 23.99 11.68 -0.85
N MET A 102 24.24 12.99 -0.79
CA MET A 102 24.48 13.90 -1.89
C MET A 102 25.19 13.20 -3.05
N VAL A 103 24.53 13.21 -4.21
CA VAL A 103 25.06 12.79 -5.52
C VAL A 103 26.50 13.25 -5.67
N PHE A 104 27.42 12.29 -5.83
CA PHE A 104 28.80 12.55 -6.26
C PHE A 104 28.75 13.31 -7.59
N GLY A 105 28.90 14.64 -7.51
CA GLY A 105 29.33 15.43 -8.65
C GLY A 105 30.76 15.00 -8.95
N ASP A 106 30.93 14.33 -10.08
CA ASP A 106 32.20 14.30 -10.82
C ASP A 106 32.86 15.68 -10.73
N ASP A 107 34.04 15.74 -10.12
CA ASP A 107 35.00 16.83 -10.29
C ASP A 107 36.41 16.27 -9.98
N ASP A 108 36.98 15.53 -10.94
CA ASP A 108 38.21 15.89 -11.70
C ASP A 108 38.59 14.77 -12.70
#